data_AF-A0A1L7X414-F1
#
_entry.id   AF-A0A1L7X414-F1
#
_cell.length_a   1.000
_cell.length_b   1.000
_cell.length_c   1.000
_cell.angle_alpha   90.00
_cell.angle_beta   90.00
_cell.angle_gamma   90.00
#
_symmetry.space_group_name_H-M   'P 1'
#
loop_
_entity.id
_entity.type
_entity.pdbx_description
1 polymer ?
#
loop_
_entity_poly.entity_id
_entity_poly.type
_entity_poly.pdbx_seq_one_letter_code
_entity_poly.pdbx_strand_id
1 'polypeptide(L)'
;MSTPTPDVRTQLVSHFSTATGSTAHGQKWDELYQANFLPWDKGFPSPALVDLLSSPPPSTNPAYPNLLPSPSSATGKRKKALVPGCGKGYDVLLLAAHGYDAYGLEISANALKEAKKVEGEKGNEEVYSTRKGVERGAVTWVVGDFFEDGFLRDVLGEAEQGKFDLIYDYTFLSALPPVMRSAWSRRFNELLAPEGRLICLEFPTYKPASTGGPPWALPPKIYMAHLPRPGEELSYGEDGELLEEKIGEPSRNGLVRIAHWQPERTHEIGYDADGKVTDWISAWAHPQV
;
A
#
# COMPACT_ATOMS: atom_id res chain seq x y z
N MET A 1 19.72 -7.10 7.32
CA MET A 1 19.68 -8.33 6.50
C MET A 1 19.24 -8.00 5.09
N SER A 2 20.02 -8.54 4.16
CA SER A 2 20.10 -8.30 2.71
C SER A 2 18.80 -8.53 1.94
N THR A 3 18.81 -8.19 0.64
CA THR A 3 17.92 -8.79 -0.36
C THR A 3 17.59 -10.24 -0.01
N PRO A 4 16.33 -10.72 -0.24
CA PRO A 4 15.98 -12.10 0.08
C PRO A 4 17.08 -12.99 -0.48
N THR A 5 17.66 -13.84 0.37
CA THR A 5 18.73 -14.73 -0.08
C THR A 5 18.22 -15.48 -1.31
N PRO A 6 19.09 -15.87 -2.26
CA PRO A 6 18.67 -16.58 -3.46
C PRO A 6 17.70 -17.75 -3.19
N ASP A 7 17.82 -18.36 -2.01
CA ASP A 7 16.91 -19.38 -1.46
C ASP A 7 15.49 -18.86 -1.18
N VAL A 8 15.33 -17.78 -0.40
CA VAL A 8 14.00 -17.19 -0.08
C VAL A 8 13.25 -16.77 -1.35
N ARG A 9 13.95 -16.12 -2.29
CA ARG A 9 13.33 -15.69 -3.54
C ARG A 9 12.90 -16.87 -4.41
N THR A 10 13.76 -17.88 -4.55
CA THR A 10 13.43 -19.12 -5.29
C THR A 10 12.22 -19.80 -4.68
N GLN A 11 12.15 -19.88 -3.35
CA GLN A 11 11.01 -20.46 -2.64
C GLN A 11 9.71 -19.70 -2.92
N LEU A 12 9.71 -18.36 -2.83
CA LEU A 12 8.53 -17.54 -3.14
C LEU A 12 8.08 -17.71 -4.60
N VAL A 13 8.99 -17.59 -5.57
CA VAL A 13 8.65 -17.76 -6.99
C VAL A 13 8.04 -19.14 -7.24
N SER A 14 8.64 -20.20 -6.68
CA SER A 14 8.10 -21.55 -6.80
C SER A 14 6.71 -21.67 -6.16
N HIS A 15 6.50 -21.09 -4.98
CA HIS A 15 5.25 -21.17 -4.21
C HIS A 15 4.06 -20.54 -4.94
N PHE A 16 4.30 -19.42 -5.64
CA PHE A 16 3.26 -18.69 -6.38
C PHE A 16 3.11 -19.12 -7.84
N SER A 17 3.99 -19.99 -8.36
CA SER A 17 4.07 -20.33 -9.80
C SER A 17 2.79 -20.87 -10.43
N THR A 18 1.92 -21.50 -9.65
CA THR A 18 0.65 -22.09 -10.13
C THR A 18 -0.58 -21.29 -9.70
N ALA A 19 -0.41 -20.20 -8.95
CA ALA A 19 -1.53 -19.42 -8.42
C ALA A 19 -2.01 -18.41 -9.47
N THR A 20 -3.28 -18.52 -9.86
CA THR A 20 -3.92 -17.63 -10.83
C THR A 20 -5.11 -16.92 -10.22
N GLY A 21 -5.20 -15.60 -10.44
CA GLY A 21 -6.26 -14.78 -9.87
C GLY A 21 -6.10 -14.53 -8.36
N SER A 22 -6.90 -13.62 -7.83
CA SER A 22 -6.77 -13.14 -6.44
C SER A 22 -7.02 -14.23 -5.40
N THR A 23 -8.03 -15.10 -5.60
CA THR A 23 -8.38 -16.14 -4.63
C THR A 23 -7.26 -17.17 -4.43
N ALA A 24 -6.73 -17.76 -5.50
CA ALA A 24 -5.65 -18.75 -5.39
C ALA A 24 -4.36 -18.09 -4.87
N HIS A 25 -4.09 -16.86 -5.28
CA HIS A 25 -2.94 -16.10 -4.80
C HIS A 25 -3.07 -15.76 -3.29
N GLY A 26 -4.28 -15.46 -2.83
CA GLY A 26 -4.59 -15.25 -1.41
C GLY A 26 -4.40 -16.49 -0.56
N GLN A 27 -4.81 -17.66 -1.06
CA GLN A 27 -4.54 -18.94 -0.39
C GLN A 27 -3.02 -19.17 -0.24
N LYS A 28 -2.23 -18.85 -1.27
CA LYS A 28 -0.77 -18.93 -1.18
C LYS A 28 -0.17 -18.00 -0.14
N TRP A 29 -0.70 -16.79 0.03
CA TRP A 29 -0.28 -15.93 1.13
C TRP A 29 -0.63 -16.52 2.50
N ASP A 30 -1.86 -17.04 2.67
CA ASP A 30 -2.29 -17.64 3.93
C ASP A 30 -1.45 -18.86 4.33
N GLU A 31 -1.08 -19.72 3.37
CA GLU A 31 -0.16 -20.85 3.56
C GLU A 31 1.20 -20.39 4.17
N LEU A 32 1.74 -19.24 3.73
CA LEU A 32 3.01 -18.72 4.25
C LEU A 32 2.89 -18.21 5.69
N TYR A 33 1.76 -17.57 6.04
CA TYR A 33 1.46 -17.19 7.43
C TYR A 33 1.29 -18.42 8.31
N GLN A 34 0.59 -19.45 7.84
CA GLN A 34 0.46 -20.71 8.57
C GLN A 34 1.81 -21.38 8.81
N ALA A 35 2.72 -21.32 7.84
CA ALA A 35 4.08 -21.86 7.96
C ALA A 35 5.05 -20.94 8.73
N ASN A 36 4.62 -19.75 9.15
CA ASN A 36 5.46 -18.70 9.74
C ASN A 36 6.70 -18.34 8.87
N PHE A 37 6.55 -18.42 7.55
CA PHE A 37 7.57 -17.99 6.59
C PHE A 37 7.26 -16.57 6.11
N LEU A 38 7.79 -15.57 6.82
CA LEU A 38 7.40 -14.15 6.66
C LEU A 38 8.59 -13.24 6.35
N PRO A 39 9.35 -13.46 5.25
CA PRO A 39 10.56 -12.69 4.94
C PRO A 39 10.31 -11.19 4.67
N TRP A 40 9.07 -10.80 4.37
CA TRP A 40 8.68 -9.40 4.19
C TRP A 40 8.44 -8.66 5.51
N ASP A 41 8.07 -9.36 6.58
CA ASP A 41 7.75 -8.77 7.88
C ASP A 41 9.00 -8.15 8.52
N LYS A 42 8.90 -6.90 8.94
CA LYS A 42 10.01 -6.14 9.55
C LYS A 42 9.85 -5.96 11.06
N GLY A 43 8.70 -6.28 11.62
CA GLY A 43 8.44 -6.20 13.06
C GLY A 43 8.08 -4.80 13.60
N PHE A 44 8.03 -3.78 12.74
CA PHE A 44 7.77 -2.38 13.09
C PHE A 44 7.20 -1.62 11.87
N PRO A 45 6.62 -0.41 12.04
CA PRO A 45 6.01 0.31 10.93
C PRO A 45 7.06 0.94 10.01
N SER A 46 6.69 1.25 8.77
CA SER A 46 7.58 1.87 7.80
C SER A 46 8.17 3.19 8.33
N PRO A 47 9.51 3.32 8.43
CA PRO A 47 10.14 4.58 8.83
C PRO A 47 9.74 5.75 7.93
N ALA A 48 9.58 5.48 6.64
CA ALA A 48 9.13 6.46 5.65
C ALA A 48 7.71 6.97 5.96
N LEU A 49 6.81 6.10 6.41
CA LEU A 49 5.45 6.49 6.82
C LEU A 49 5.47 7.26 8.15
N VAL A 50 6.31 6.85 9.12
CA VAL A 50 6.50 7.57 10.38
C VAL A 50 6.89 9.02 10.11
N ASP A 51 7.88 9.23 9.24
CA ASP A 51 8.37 10.57 8.92
C ASP A 51 7.35 11.37 8.12
N LEU A 52 6.68 10.77 7.13
CA LEU A 52 5.63 11.41 6.34
C LEU A 52 4.46 11.89 7.22
N LEU A 53 4.00 11.07 8.16
CA LEU A 53 2.92 11.47 9.07
C LEU A 53 3.42 12.57 10.03
N SER A 54 4.67 12.46 10.51
CA SER A 54 5.33 13.40 11.44
C SER A 54 5.53 14.80 10.87
N SER A 55 6.09 14.85 9.68
CA SER A 55 6.49 16.09 9.02
C SER A 55 6.28 15.93 7.52
N PRO A 56 5.02 15.99 7.04
CA PRO A 56 4.74 15.87 5.62
C PRO A 56 5.43 17.02 4.87
N PRO A 57 6.08 16.76 3.72
CA PRO A 57 6.67 17.83 2.94
C PRO A 57 5.60 18.82 2.47
N PRO A 58 5.94 20.11 2.33
CA PRO A 58 4.99 21.10 1.85
C PRO A 58 4.51 20.71 0.45
N SER A 59 3.22 20.88 0.19
CA SER A 59 2.74 20.71 -1.18
C SER A 59 3.28 21.84 -2.05
N THR A 60 3.87 21.47 -3.19
CA THR A 60 4.29 22.40 -4.24
C THR A 60 3.21 22.60 -5.29
N ASN A 61 2.10 21.85 -5.21
CA ASN A 61 1.01 21.92 -6.16
C ASN A 61 -0.17 22.72 -5.55
N PRO A 62 -0.47 23.92 -6.06
CA PRO A 62 -1.53 24.78 -5.49
C PRO A 62 -2.93 24.16 -5.59
N ALA A 63 -3.16 23.24 -6.53
CA ALA A 63 -4.43 22.50 -6.62
C ALA A 63 -4.61 21.49 -5.48
N TYR A 64 -3.54 21.14 -4.77
CA TYR A 64 -3.54 20.18 -3.67
C TYR A 64 -2.73 20.75 -2.50
N PRO A 65 -3.21 21.78 -1.79
CA PRO A 65 -2.42 22.49 -0.79
C PRO A 65 -2.00 21.61 0.40
N ASN A 66 -2.73 20.52 0.66
CA ASN A 66 -2.41 19.53 1.66
C ASN A 66 -2.08 18.19 1.00
N LEU A 67 -0.89 17.67 1.32
CA LEU A 67 -0.41 16.38 0.83
C LEU A 67 -1.11 15.21 1.51
N LEU A 68 -1.37 15.33 2.81
CA LEU A 68 -2.14 14.37 3.59
C LEU A 68 -3.44 15.02 4.06
N PRO A 69 -4.56 14.28 4.06
CA PRO A 69 -5.81 14.80 4.59
C PRO A 69 -5.73 14.87 6.12
N SER A 70 -6.16 15.96 6.75
CA SER A 70 -6.25 16.05 8.21
C SER A 70 -7.07 14.88 8.78
N PRO A 71 -6.62 14.20 9.85
CA PRO A 71 -7.29 13.02 10.42
C PRO A 71 -8.70 13.32 10.95
N SER A 72 -9.04 14.58 11.19
CA SER A 72 -10.41 15.03 11.49
C SER A 72 -10.91 16.00 10.41
N SER A 73 -12.17 15.84 10.02
CA SER A 73 -12.87 16.80 9.15
C SER A 73 -13.23 18.09 9.90
N ALA A 74 -13.61 19.13 9.16
CA ALA A 74 -14.15 20.36 9.73
C ALA A 74 -15.45 20.14 10.53
N THR A 75 -16.17 19.03 10.27
CA THR A 75 -17.39 18.63 10.98
C THR A 75 -17.11 17.75 12.20
N GLY A 76 -15.84 17.52 12.55
CA GLY A 76 -15.41 16.69 13.67
C GLY A 76 -15.47 15.18 13.40
N LYS A 77 -15.84 14.75 12.19
CA LYS A 77 -15.83 13.34 11.80
C LYS A 77 -14.39 12.89 11.50
N ARG A 78 -13.98 11.77 12.08
CA ARG A 78 -12.66 11.18 11.82
C ARG A 78 -12.58 10.64 10.39
N LYS A 79 -11.44 10.84 9.75
CA LYS A 79 -11.15 10.36 8.41
C LYS A 79 -10.74 8.90 8.42
N LYS A 80 -11.13 8.17 7.38
CA LYS A 80 -10.86 6.73 7.25
C LYS A 80 -9.56 6.49 6.48
N ALA A 81 -8.67 5.65 7.02
CA ALA A 81 -7.44 5.25 6.36
C ALA A 81 -7.43 3.73 6.08
N LEU A 82 -7.08 3.31 4.87
CA LEU A 82 -6.97 1.89 4.49
C LEU A 82 -5.51 1.50 4.23
N VAL A 83 -5.12 0.33 4.74
CA VAL A 83 -3.90 -0.38 4.35
C VAL A 83 -4.31 -1.74 3.75
N PRO A 84 -4.28 -1.90 2.41
CA PRO A 84 -4.55 -3.18 1.78
C PRO A 84 -3.31 -4.10 1.86
N GLY A 85 -3.54 -5.41 2.05
CA GLY A 85 -2.47 -6.37 2.30
C GLY A 85 -1.68 -6.02 3.56
N CYS A 86 -2.38 -5.67 4.64
CA CYS A 86 -1.74 -5.09 5.83
C CYS A 86 -0.84 -6.06 6.61
N GLY A 87 -0.91 -7.38 6.32
CA GLY A 87 -0.17 -8.39 7.04
C GLY A 87 -0.41 -8.34 8.55
N LYS A 88 0.65 -8.12 9.33
CA LYS A 88 0.54 -7.95 10.80
C LYS A 88 0.17 -6.53 11.25
N GLY A 89 -0.04 -5.61 10.32
CA GLY A 89 -0.76 -4.37 10.59
C GLY A 89 0.02 -3.25 11.30
N TYR A 90 1.36 -3.27 11.29
CA TYR A 90 2.18 -2.23 11.92
C TYR A 90 1.82 -0.81 11.46
N ASP A 91 1.62 -0.61 10.16
CA ASP A 91 1.26 0.69 9.59
C ASP A 91 -0.20 1.09 9.87
N VAL A 92 -1.09 0.11 10.10
CA VAL A 92 -2.49 0.36 10.52
C VAL A 92 -2.50 0.96 11.92
N LEU A 93 -1.71 0.40 12.84
CA LEU A 93 -1.55 0.94 14.21
C LEU A 93 -0.97 2.35 14.19
N LEU A 94 -0.03 2.62 13.27
CA LEU A 94 0.57 3.94 13.11
C LEU A 94 -0.45 4.97 12.62
N LEU A 95 -1.28 4.63 11.63
CA LEU A 95 -2.34 5.52 11.15
C LEU A 95 -3.38 5.80 12.24
N ALA A 96 -3.76 4.79 13.04
CA ALA A 96 -4.64 4.98 14.18
C ALA A 96 -4.01 5.90 15.26
N ALA A 97 -2.72 5.76 15.54
CA ALA A 97 -1.98 6.66 16.45
C ALA A 97 -1.97 8.11 15.95
N HIS A 98 -2.02 8.30 14.64
CA HIS A 98 -2.12 9.61 13.99
C HIS A 98 -3.56 10.13 13.85
N GLY A 99 -4.52 9.41 14.43
CA GLY A 99 -5.89 9.85 14.59
C GLY A 99 -6.81 9.52 13.41
N TYR A 100 -6.44 8.64 12.49
CA TYR A 100 -7.38 8.10 11.50
C TYR A 100 -8.16 6.92 12.07
N ASP A 101 -9.41 6.71 11.65
CA ASP A 101 -10.01 5.39 11.78
C ASP A 101 -9.35 4.48 10.74
N ALA A 102 -8.49 3.59 11.22
CA ALA A 102 -7.59 2.80 10.38
C ALA A 102 -8.15 1.40 10.14
N TYR A 103 -8.13 0.99 8.88
CA TYR A 103 -8.63 -0.29 8.40
C TYR A 103 -7.47 -1.09 7.82
N GLY A 104 -7.20 -2.25 8.40
CA GLY A 104 -6.27 -3.23 7.85
C GLY A 104 -7.05 -4.29 7.08
N LEU A 105 -6.93 -4.29 5.75
CA LEU A 105 -7.53 -5.31 4.89
C LEU A 105 -6.49 -6.36 4.53
N GLU A 106 -6.82 -7.62 4.74
CA GLU A 106 -5.91 -8.73 4.47
C GLU A 106 -6.70 -9.98 4.09
N ILE A 107 -6.22 -10.72 3.08
CA ILE A 107 -6.90 -11.92 2.58
C ILE A 107 -6.63 -13.13 3.49
N SER A 108 -5.49 -13.14 4.20
CA SER A 108 -5.13 -14.17 5.16
C SER A 108 -5.74 -13.94 6.54
N ALA A 109 -6.63 -14.83 6.97
CA ALA A 109 -7.14 -14.82 8.34
C ALA A 109 -6.04 -15.12 9.38
N ASN A 110 -5.02 -15.91 8.99
CA ASN A 110 -3.86 -16.17 9.84
C ASN A 110 -3.01 -14.92 10.05
N ALA A 111 -2.82 -14.09 9.02
CA ALA A 111 -2.14 -12.80 9.15
C ALA A 111 -2.84 -11.88 10.14
N LEU A 112 -4.18 -11.75 10.06
CA LEU A 112 -4.94 -10.91 10.99
C LEU A 112 -5.00 -11.45 12.42
N LYS A 113 -4.86 -12.77 12.61
CA LYS A 113 -4.66 -13.34 13.94
C LYS A 113 -3.35 -12.82 14.55
N GLU A 114 -2.28 -12.77 13.78
CA GLU A 114 -1.01 -12.20 14.22
C GLU A 114 -1.08 -10.68 14.36
N ALA A 115 -1.83 -9.98 13.49
CA ALA A 115 -2.03 -8.53 13.61
C ALA A 115 -2.69 -8.14 14.95
N LYS A 116 -3.70 -8.88 15.38
CA LYS A 116 -4.34 -8.67 16.70
C LYS A 116 -3.41 -8.93 17.88
N LYS A 117 -2.47 -9.88 17.76
CA LYS A 117 -1.43 -10.08 18.78
C LYS A 117 -0.47 -8.90 18.81
N VAL A 118 0.02 -8.48 17.64
CA VAL A 118 0.89 -7.31 17.50
C VAL A 118 0.23 -6.05 18.06
N GLU A 119 -1.06 -5.84 17.81
CA GLU A 119 -1.82 -4.75 18.43
C GLU A 119 -1.76 -4.78 19.96
N GLY A 120 -2.01 -5.95 20.57
CA GLY A 120 -1.96 -6.10 22.03
C GLY A 120 -0.56 -6.00 22.63
N GLU A 121 0.46 -6.50 21.93
CA GLU A 121 1.84 -6.56 22.42
C GLU A 121 2.60 -5.24 22.18
N LYS A 122 2.38 -4.61 21.02
CA LYS A 122 3.18 -3.49 20.52
C LYS A 122 2.42 -2.19 20.36
N GLY A 123 1.08 -2.19 20.40
CA GLY A 123 0.26 -0.99 20.15
C GLY A 123 0.49 0.18 21.12
N ASN A 124 1.19 -0.07 22.23
CA ASN A 124 1.60 0.92 23.23
C ASN A 124 3.10 1.30 23.16
N GLU A 125 3.86 0.80 22.18
CA GLU A 125 5.24 1.23 21.95
C GLU A 125 5.29 2.73 21.56
N GLU A 126 6.43 3.38 21.83
CA GLU A 126 6.60 4.82 21.67
C GLU A 126 6.26 5.33 20.26
N VAL A 127 6.60 4.55 19.22
CA VAL A 127 6.31 4.87 17.81
C VAL A 127 4.81 5.02 17.52
N TYR A 128 3.95 4.44 18.36
CA TYR A 128 2.50 4.54 18.26
C TYR A 128 1.90 5.57 19.22
N SER A 129 2.71 6.42 19.86
CA SER A 129 2.20 7.48 20.73
C SER A 129 1.42 8.52 19.92
N THR A 130 0.30 8.99 20.45
CA THR A 130 -0.45 10.07 19.81
C THR A 130 0.23 11.41 20.06
N ARG A 131 0.05 12.36 19.12
CA ARG A 131 0.50 13.74 19.35
C ARG A 131 -0.41 14.46 20.33
N LYS A 132 0.11 15.52 20.96
CA LYS A 132 -0.68 16.38 21.84
C LYS A 132 -1.92 16.91 21.10
N GLY A 133 -3.10 16.66 21.65
CA GLY A 133 -4.38 17.07 21.07
C GLY A 133 -4.91 16.16 19.97
N VAL A 134 -4.25 15.03 19.68
CA VAL A 134 -4.73 14.00 18.77
C VAL A 134 -5.18 12.79 19.59
N GLU A 135 -6.44 12.43 19.44
CA GLU A 135 -6.97 11.17 19.97
C GLU A 135 -6.67 10.04 18.99
N ARG A 136 -6.32 8.86 19.53
CA ARG A 136 -6.14 7.63 18.74
C ARG A 136 -7.46 7.29 18.06
N GLY A 137 -7.41 6.98 16.76
CA GLY A 137 -8.58 6.47 16.02
C GLY A 137 -8.79 4.96 16.23
N ALA A 138 -9.92 4.46 15.75
CA ALA A 138 -10.22 3.03 15.82
C ALA A 138 -9.32 2.21 14.89
N VAL A 139 -9.04 0.97 15.28
CA VAL A 139 -8.40 -0.04 14.42
C VAL A 139 -9.45 -1.08 14.07
N THR A 140 -9.64 -1.33 12.78
CA THR A 140 -10.57 -2.35 12.28
C THR A 140 -9.83 -3.34 11.38
N TRP A 141 -9.83 -4.61 11.77
CA TRP A 141 -9.21 -5.70 11.01
C TRP A 141 -10.26 -6.39 10.13
N VAL A 142 -10.04 -6.42 8.83
CA VAL A 142 -11.00 -6.89 7.84
C VAL A 142 -10.38 -8.04 7.05
N VAL A 143 -10.97 -9.23 7.15
CA VAL A 143 -10.60 -10.36 6.28
C VAL A 143 -11.33 -10.17 4.95
N GLY A 144 -10.61 -10.06 3.84
CA GLY A 144 -11.25 -9.91 2.55
C GLY A 144 -10.29 -9.84 1.38
N ASP A 145 -10.84 -10.06 0.19
CA ASP A 145 -10.13 -9.84 -1.07
C ASP A 145 -10.27 -8.36 -1.48
N PHE A 146 -9.14 -7.68 -1.67
CA PHE A 146 -9.10 -6.27 -2.11
C PHE A 146 -9.81 -6.03 -3.45
N PHE A 147 -9.88 -7.06 -4.30
CA PHE A 147 -10.52 -6.99 -5.60
C PHE A 147 -12.04 -7.22 -5.57
N GLU A 148 -12.59 -7.55 -4.40
CA GLU A 148 -14.01 -7.81 -4.19
C GLU A 148 -14.64 -6.72 -3.31
N ASP A 149 -15.97 -6.55 -3.41
CA ASP A 149 -16.70 -5.57 -2.59
C ASP A 149 -17.24 -6.15 -1.28
N GLY A 150 -17.13 -7.47 -1.07
CA GLY A 150 -17.70 -8.15 0.10
C GLY A 150 -17.27 -7.54 1.43
N PHE A 151 -16.01 -7.10 1.53
CA PHE A 151 -15.44 -6.50 2.73
C PHE A 151 -15.98 -5.08 3.01
N LEU A 152 -16.50 -4.38 2.00
CA LEU A 152 -16.98 -3.00 2.15
C LEU A 152 -18.20 -2.91 3.05
N ARG A 153 -19.03 -3.96 3.11
CA ARG A 153 -20.17 -4.03 4.02
C ARG A 153 -19.74 -3.90 5.49
N ASP A 154 -18.62 -4.52 5.84
CA ASP A 154 -18.10 -4.51 7.21
C ASP A 154 -17.39 -3.18 7.56
N VAL A 155 -17.03 -2.38 6.54
CA VAL A 155 -16.27 -1.13 6.70
C VAL A 155 -17.14 0.13 6.60
N LEU A 156 -18.18 0.10 5.76
CA LEU A 156 -18.95 1.29 5.37
C LEU A 156 -20.39 1.31 5.92
N GLY A 157 -20.90 0.16 6.40
CA GLY A 157 -22.30 0.03 6.81
C GLY A 157 -23.29 0.19 5.64
N GLU A 158 -24.59 0.12 5.92
CA GLU A 158 -25.65 0.22 4.90
C GLU A 158 -25.94 1.65 4.43
N ALA A 159 -25.47 2.68 5.16
CA ALA A 159 -25.96 4.06 5.04
C ALA A 159 -24.91 5.11 4.59
N GLU A 160 -23.63 4.76 4.46
CA GLU A 160 -22.60 5.72 4.03
C GLU A 160 -21.91 5.26 2.75
N GLN A 161 -22.06 6.05 1.68
CA GLN A 161 -21.13 6.08 0.56
C GLN A 161 -19.79 6.65 1.07
N GLY A 162 -19.00 5.81 1.75
CA GLY A 162 -17.65 6.13 2.20
C GLY A 162 -16.65 5.34 1.36
N LYS A 163 -15.60 5.98 0.89
CA LYS A 163 -14.46 5.30 0.29
C LYS A 163 -13.38 5.30 1.37
N PHE A 164 -12.17 5.76 1.08
CA PHE A 164 -11.18 6.04 2.12
C PHE A 164 -10.55 7.41 1.85
N ASP A 165 -10.36 8.19 2.90
CA ASP A 165 -9.72 9.49 2.81
C ASP A 165 -8.22 9.35 2.59
N LEU A 166 -7.61 8.29 3.12
CA LEU A 166 -6.22 7.94 2.94
C LEU A 166 -6.12 6.46 2.60
N ILE A 167 -5.36 6.10 1.58
CA ILE A 167 -4.97 4.72 1.32
C ILE A 167 -3.45 4.66 1.26
N TYR A 168 -2.84 3.73 1.99
CA TYR A 168 -1.40 3.54 2.01
C TYR A 168 -1.05 2.19 1.38
N ASP A 169 -0.40 2.21 0.21
CA ASP A 169 0.14 1.03 -0.45
C ASP A 169 1.63 0.91 -0.18
N TYR A 170 2.01 -0.13 0.56
CA TYR A 170 3.40 -0.52 0.70
C TYR A 170 3.51 -2.04 0.76
N THR A 171 4.38 -2.61 -0.07
CA THR A 171 4.54 -4.07 -0.25
C THR A 171 3.28 -4.82 -0.69
N PHE A 172 2.21 -4.10 -1.06
CA PHE A 172 0.99 -4.72 -1.59
C PHE A 172 1.06 -4.88 -3.11
N LEU A 173 1.26 -3.80 -3.89
CA LEU A 173 1.38 -3.95 -5.35
C LEU A 173 2.52 -4.90 -5.77
N SER A 174 3.66 -4.89 -5.05
CA SER A 174 4.79 -5.76 -5.39
C SER A 174 4.53 -7.21 -5.03
N ALA A 175 3.55 -7.50 -4.17
CA ALA A 175 3.08 -8.84 -3.88
C ALA A 175 2.20 -9.42 -5.01
N LEU A 176 1.66 -8.58 -5.90
CA LEU A 176 0.71 -9.00 -6.94
C LEU A 176 1.40 -9.32 -8.27
N PRO A 177 0.96 -10.37 -9.00
CA PRO A 177 1.47 -10.64 -10.34
C PRO A 177 1.09 -9.51 -11.30
N PRO A 178 1.90 -9.22 -12.34
CA PRO A 178 1.68 -8.09 -13.26
C PRO A 178 0.29 -8.04 -13.90
N VAL A 179 -0.32 -9.20 -14.15
CA VAL A 179 -1.69 -9.33 -14.71
C VAL A 179 -2.78 -8.71 -13.81
N MET A 180 -2.49 -8.46 -12.54
CA MET A 180 -3.45 -7.85 -11.60
C MET A 180 -3.27 -6.34 -11.46
N ARG A 181 -2.29 -5.71 -12.14
CA ARG A 181 -1.97 -4.28 -11.99
C ARG A 181 -3.10 -3.36 -12.49
N SER A 182 -3.80 -3.75 -13.55
CA SER A 182 -4.98 -3.03 -14.06
C SER A 182 -6.12 -3.04 -13.04
N ALA A 183 -6.44 -4.22 -12.49
CA ALA A 183 -7.43 -4.36 -11.43
C ALA A 183 -7.02 -3.58 -10.17
N TRP A 184 -5.73 -3.60 -9.82
CA TRP A 184 -5.19 -2.85 -8.69
C TRP A 184 -5.43 -1.35 -8.87
N SER A 185 -5.06 -0.76 -10.01
CA SER A 185 -5.24 0.68 -10.23
C SER A 185 -6.70 1.09 -10.25
N ARG A 186 -7.57 0.22 -10.81
CA ARG A 186 -9.03 0.38 -10.75
C ARG A 186 -9.52 0.45 -9.31
N ARG A 187 -9.15 -0.52 -8.47
CA ARG A 187 -9.60 -0.58 -7.08
C ARG A 187 -9.13 0.62 -6.26
N PHE A 188 -7.89 1.08 -6.44
CA PHE A 188 -7.44 2.30 -5.77
C PHE A 188 -8.26 3.53 -6.20
N ASN A 189 -8.57 3.68 -7.49
CA ASN A 189 -9.43 4.76 -7.98
C ASN A 189 -10.87 4.66 -7.40
N GLU A 190 -11.43 3.45 -7.38
CA GLU A 190 -12.76 3.15 -6.86
C GLU A 190 -12.87 3.29 -5.35
N LEU A 191 -11.82 2.99 -4.59
CA LEU A 191 -11.84 3.02 -3.13
C LEU A 191 -11.34 4.33 -2.53
N LEU A 192 -10.82 5.26 -3.34
CA LEU A 192 -10.37 6.56 -2.87
C LEU A 192 -11.51 7.58 -2.86
N ALA A 193 -11.73 8.24 -1.73
CA ALA A 193 -12.70 9.33 -1.61
C ALA A 193 -12.35 10.49 -2.56
N PRO A 194 -13.31 11.33 -3.00
CA PRO A 194 -13.05 12.41 -3.95
C PRO A 194 -11.90 13.35 -3.54
N GLU A 195 -11.80 13.69 -2.25
CA GLU A 195 -10.70 14.51 -1.71
C GLU A 195 -9.57 13.67 -1.09
N GLY A 196 -9.62 12.36 -1.27
CA GLY A 196 -8.69 11.42 -0.64
C GLY A 196 -7.28 11.50 -1.20
N ARG A 197 -6.36 10.83 -0.52
CA ARG A 197 -4.96 10.66 -0.94
C ARG A 197 -4.59 9.19 -0.98
N LEU A 198 -4.04 8.75 -2.09
CA LEU A 198 -3.31 7.50 -2.16
C LEU A 198 -1.82 7.82 -1.97
N ILE A 199 -1.19 7.20 -1.00
CA ILE A 199 0.25 7.23 -0.79
C ILE A 199 0.81 5.86 -1.15
N CYS A 200 1.74 5.82 -2.09
CA CYS A 200 2.48 4.61 -2.44
C CYS A 200 3.92 4.76 -1.96
N LEU A 201 4.40 3.81 -1.16
CA LEU A 201 5.84 3.63 -0.96
C LEU A 201 6.33 2.65 -2.02
N GLU A 202 6.93 3.21 -3.06
CA GLU A 202 7.34 2.51 -4.26
C GLU A 202 8.55 1.62 -3.98
N PHE A 203 8.30 0.33 -3.92
CA PHE A 203 9.29 -0.70 -3.64
C PHE A 203 8.91 -2.02 -4.34
N PRO A 204 9.88 -2.80 -4.84
CA PRO A 204 11.30 -2.50 -5.05
C PRO A 204 11.57 -1.83 -6.40
N THR A 205 12.39 -0.78 -6.40
CA THR A 205 12.65 0.09 -7.57
C THR A 205 13.97 -0.22 -8.29
N TYR A 206 14.86 -1.00 -7.67
CA TYR A 206 16.23 -1.26 -8.12
C TYR A 206 16.43 -2.55 -8.91
N LYS A 207 15.46 -3.49 -8.84
CA LYS A 207 15.60 -4.83 -9.46
C LYS A 207 15.00 -4.87 -10.87
N PRO A 208 15.61 -5.59 -11.84
CA PRO A 208 15.05 -5.75 -13.19
C PRO A 208 13.72 -6.51 -13.19
N ALA A 209 12.81 -6.25 -14.14
CA ALA A 209 11.52 -6.97 -14.21
C ALA A 209 11.67 -8.49 -14.40
N SER A 210 12.65 -8.91 -15.21
CA SER A 210 12.97 -10.32 -15.52
C SER A 210 13.31 -11.18 -14.29
N THR A 211 13.56 -10.55 -13.15
CA THR A 211 13.78 -11.25 -11.89
C THR A 211 12.50 -11.88 -11.31
N GLY A 212 11.31 -11.50 -11.79
CA GLY A 212 10.03 -12.01 -11.30
C GLY A 212 9.69 -11.57 -9.88
N GLY A 213 8.68 -12.22 -9.30
CA GLY A 213 8.21 -11.93 -7.95
C GLY A 213 7.36 -13.08 -7.36
N PRO A 214 6.75 -12.88 -6.18
CA PRO A 214 6.85 -11.67 -5.35
C PRO A 214 8.18 -11.54 -4.57
N PRO A 215 8.63 -10.32 -4.22
CA PRO A 215 8.09 -9.05 -4.70
C PRO A 215 8.49 -8.79 -6.16
N TRP A 216 7.56 -8.32 -6.99
CA TRP A 216 7.79 -7.91 -8.39
C TRP A 216 8.46 -6.54 -8.46
N ALA A 217 9.24 -6.27 -9.52
CA ALA A 217 9.86 -4.95 -9.73
C ALA A 217 8.80 -3.86 -9.95
N LEU A 218 8.95 -2.73 -9.26
CA LEU A 218 8.06 -1.58 -9.32
C LEU A 218 8.84 -0.26 -9.38
N PRO A 219 9.58 0.01 -10.47
CA PRO A 219 10.11 1.34 -10.71
C PRO A 219 8.95 2.36 -10.86
N PRO A 220 9.19 3.66 -10.63
CA PRO A 220 8.13 4.69 -10.65
C PRO A 220 7.28 4.74 -11.93
N LYS A 221 7.85 4.32 -13.06
CA LYS A 221 7.12 4.22 -14.34
C LYS A 221 5.90 3.31 -14.28
N ILE A 222 5.91 2.27 -13.44
CA ILE A 222 4.77 1.35 -13.30
C ILE A 222 3.57 2.06 -12.68
N TYR A 223 3.79 2.85 -11.62
CA TYR A 223 2.73 3.64 -10.99
C TYR A 223 2.18 4.71 -11.93
N MET A 224 3.05 5.43 -12.65
CA MET A 224 2.67 6.42 -13.67
C MET A 224 1.93 5.84 -14.88
N ALA A 225 2.14 4.57 -15.18
CA ALA A 225 1.41 3.88 -16.23
C ALA A 225 0.00 3.52 -15.79
N HIS A 226 -0.15 2.94 -14.59
CA HIS A 226 -1.40 2.32 -14.14
C HIS A 226 -2.35 3.28 -13.42
N LEU A 227 -1.88 4.13 -12.51
CA LEU A 227 -2.77 4.98 -11.69
C LEU A 227 -3.53 6.06 -12.49
N PRO A 228 -2.93 6.68 -13.52
CA PRO A 228 -3.67 7.56 -14.43
C PRO A 228 -4.61 6.83 -15.42
N ARG A 229 -4.57 5.49 -15.46
CA ARG A 229 -5.34 4.64 -16.39
C ARG A 229 -6.02 3.51 -15.64
N PRO A 230 -6.91 3.84 -14.68
CA PRO A 230 -7.47 2.87 -13.76
C PRO A 230 -8.20 1.77 -14.52
N GLY A 231 -7.76 0.52 -14.35
CA GLY A 231 -8.42 -0.63 -14.98
C GLY A 231 -8.06 -0.92 -16.42
N GLU A 232 -7.14 -0.17 -17.03
CA GLU A 232 -6.66 -0.43 -18.39
C GLU A 232 -5.61 -1.55 -18.40
N GLU A 233 -5.76 -2.51 -19.32
CA GLU A 233 -4.75 -3.55 -19.55
C GLU A 233 -3.58 -2.98 -20.35
N LEU A 234 -2.39 -2.98 -19.76
CA LEU A 234 -1.17 -2.48 -20.40
C LEU A 234 -0.31 -3.63 -20.91
N SER A 235 0.42 -3.38 -22.00
CA SER A 235 1.27 -4.39 -22.63
C SER A 235 2.63 -4.50 -21.97
N TYR A 236 3.09 -5.74 -21.78
CA TYR A 236 4.42 -6.08 -21.25
C TYR A 236 5.18 -6.94 -22.26
N GLY A 237 6.50 -6.74 -22.34
CA GLY A 237 7.41 -7.56 -23.13
C GLY A 237 7.65 -8.94 -22.50
N GLU A 238 8.32 -9.83 -23.24
CA GLU A 238 8.71 -11.16 -22.75
C GLU A 238 9.72 -11.09 -21.58
N ASP A 239 10.48 -10.00 -21.49
CA ASP A 239 11.39 -9.69 -20.38
C ASP A 239 10.67 -9.18 -19.12
N GLY A 240 9.34 -9.00 -19.19
CA GLY A 240 8.50 -8.47 -18.12
C GLY A 240 8.51 -6.95 -18.03
N GLU A 241 9.20 -6.25 -18.93
CA GLU A 241 9.21 -4.78 -18.97
C GLU A 241 7.92 -4.22 -19.57
N LEU A 242 7.50 -3.07 -19.05
CA LEU A 242 6.36 -2.34 -19.59
C LEU A 242 6.71 -1.77 -20.97
N LEU A 243 5.85 -1.99 -21.97
CA LEU A 243 6.00 -1.44 -23.31
C LEU A 243 5.48 0.00 -23.37
N GLU A 244 6.35 0.95 -22.99
CA GLU A 244 5.99 2.36 -22.82
C GLU A 244 5.46 3.03 -24.10
N GLU A 245 5.93 2.60 -25.27
CA GLU A 245 5.49 3.08 -26.57
C GLU A 245 4.04 2.68 -26.93
N LYS A 246 3.46 1.73 -26.19
CA LYS A 246 2.07 1.26 -26.37
C LYS A 246 1.11 1.85 -25.36
N ILE A 247 1.58 2.70 -24.44
CA ILE A 247 0.75 3.29 -23.40
C ILE A 247 -0.11 4.40 -24.02
N GLY A 248 -1.43 4.31 -23.84
CA GLY A 248 -2.37 5.34 -24.25
C GLY A 248 -2.33 6.61 -23.39
N GLU A 249 -3.13 7.59 -23.76
CA GLU A 249 -3.33 8.80 -22.95
C GLU A 249 -3.96 8.47 -21.58
N PRO A 250 -3.60 9.20 -20.51
CA PRO A 250 -4.30 9.09 -19.23
C PRO A 250 -5.81 9.28 -19.36
N SER A 251 -6.58 8.57 -18.53
CA SER A 251 -8.02 8.77 -18.44
C SER A 251 -8.35 10.08 -17.71
N ARG A 252 -9.45 10.73 -18.09
CA ARG A 252 -9.95 11.94 -17.42
C ARG A 252 -10.27 11.74 -15.94
N ASN A 253 -10.60 10.53 -15.53
CA ASN A 253 -10.86 10.15 -14.14
C ASN A 253 -9.67 9.42 -13.49
N GLY A 254 -8.54 9.31 -14.18
CA GLY A 254 -7.35 8.68 -13.64
C GLY A 254 -6.74 9.48 -12.50
N LEU A 255 -6.10 8.78 -11.55
CA LEU A 255 -5.43 9.48 -10.45
C LEU A 255 -4.23 10.27 -10.99
N VAL A 256 -4.05 11.48 -10.47
CA VAL A 256 -2.91 12.34 -10.81
C VAL A 256 -1.86 12.27 -9.71
N ARG A 257 -0.59 12.19 -10.09
CA ARG A 257 0.52 12.26 -9.13
C ARG A 257 0.73 13.71 -8.70
N ILE A 258 0.52 13.99 -7.42
CA ILE A 258 0.58 15.35 -6.86
C ILE A 258 1.93 15.64 -6.19
N ALA A 259 2.68 14.60 -5.81
CA ALA A 259 4.03 14.70 -5.30
C ALA A 259 4.81 13.40 -5.52
N HIS A 260 6.13 13.49 -5.62
CA HIS A 260 7.04 12.35 -5.78
C HIS A 260 8.44 12.70 -5.26
N TRP A 261 8.95 11.96 -4.29
CA TRP A 261 10.25 12.23 -3.65
C TRP A 261 10.84 10.96 -3.02
N GLN A 262 12.13 10.97 -2.69
CA GLN A 262 12.74 9.89 -1.91
C GLN A 262 12.56 10.17 -0.41
N PRO A 263 12.12 9.19 0.40
CA PRO A 263 12.08 9.38 1.84
C PRO A 263 13.50 9.49 2.41
N GLU A 264 13.62 10.17 3.56
CA GLU A 264 14.90 10.27 4.29
C GLU A 264 15.40 8.90 4.76
N ARG A 265 14.46 8.04 5.16
CA ARG A 265 14.73 6.67 5.57
C ARG A 265 13.59 5.73 5.21
N THR A 266 13.92 4.46 5.05
CA THR A 266 12.98 3.37 4.75
C THR A 266 13.43 2.10 5.50
N HIS A 267 12.82 0.95 5.22
CA HIS A 267 13.34 -0.33 5.68
C HIS A 267 14.67 -0.67 5.00
N GLU A 268 15.52 -1.44 5.68
CA GLU A 268 16.89 -1.76 5.21
C GLU A 268 16.95 -2.29 3.75
N ILE A 269 15.92 -3.00 3.29
CA ILE A 269 15.84 -3.55 1.93
C ILE A 269 15.67 -2.47 0.83
N GLY A 270 15.30 -1.25 1.21
CA GLY A 270 15.17 -0.09 0.34
C GLY A 270 16.42 0.78 0.28
N TYR A 271 17.59 0.25 0.69
CA TYR A 271 18.90 0.90 0.56
C TYR A 271 19.77 0.14 -0.44
N ASP A 272 20.56 0.87 -1.22
CA ASP A 272 21.61 0.29 -2.07
C ASP A 272 22.89 -0.04 -1.29
N ALA A 273 23.89 -0.58 -1.98
CA ALA A 273 25.17 -0.96 -1.38
C ALA A 273 25.98 0.22 -0.81
N ASP A 274 25.69 1.45 -1.26
CA ASP A 274 26.31 2.68 -0.78
C ASP A 274 25.52 3.30 0.40
N GLY A 275 24.44 2.65 0.84
CA GLY A 275 23.58 3.13 1.91
C GLY A 275 22.65 4.28 1.49
N LYS A 276 22.38 4.44 0.18
CA LYS A 276 21.40 5.42 -0.31
C LYS A 276 20.03 4.78 -0.45
N VAL A 277 18.99 5.55 -0.09
CA VAL A 277 17.60 5.14 -0.26
C VAL A 277 17.29 4.97 -1.76
N THR A 278 16.71 3.83 -2.12
CA THR A 278 16.22 3.54 -3.47
C THR A 278 14.71 3.68 -3.59
N ASP A 279 13.98 3.56 -2.48
CA ASP A 279 12.52 3.69 -2.45
C ASP A 279 12.10 5.12 -2.80
N TRP A 280 10.87 5.25 -3.31
CA TRP A 280 10.23 6.53 -3.57
C TRP A 280 8.88 6.59 -2.87
N ILE A 281 8.45 7.77 -2.46
CA ILE A 281 7.06 8.02 -2.10
C ILE A 281 6.41 8.77 -3.25
N SER A 282 5.26 8.28 -3.70
CA SER A 282 4.35 9.06 -4.55
C SER A 282 3.01 9.28 -3.86
N ALA A 283 2.51 10.50 -4.00
CA ALA A 283 1.17 10.86 -3.55
C ALA A 283 0.27 11.11 -4.76
N TRP A 284 -0.95 10.59 -4.67
CA TRP A 284 -1.93 10.61 -5.75
C TRP A 284 -3.27 11.09 -5.25
N ALA A 285 -4.02 11.74 -6.13
CA ALA A 285 -5.37 12.23 -5.84
C ALA A 285 -6.26 12.09 -7.08
N HIS A 286 -7.58 12.13 -6.87
CA HIS A 286 -8.50 12.40 -7.98
C HIS A 286 -8.25 13.78 -8.57
N PRO A 287 -8.39 13.96 -9.89
CA PRO A 287 -8.23 15.25 -10.53
C PRO A 287 -9.26 16.24 -9.97
N GLN A 288 -8.82 17.47 -9.66
CA GLN A 288 -9.73 18.57 -9.36
C GLN A 288 -10.50 18.95 -10.63
N VAL A 289 -11.82 19.04 -10.54
CA VAL A 289 -12.72 19.45 -11.64
C VAL A 289 -12.77 20.97 -11.73
#